data_AF-A0AB32VD21-F1
#
_entry.id   AF-A0AB32VD21-F1
#
_cell.length_a   1.000
_cell.length_b   1.000
_cell.length_c   1.000
_cell.angle_alpha   90.00
_cell.angle_beta   90.00
_cell.angle_gamma   90.00
#
_symmetry.space_group_name_H-M   'P 1'
#
loop_
_entity.id
_entity.type
_entity.pdbx_description
1 polymer ?
#
loop_
_entity_poly.entity_id
_entity_poly.type
_entity_poly.pdbx_seq_one_letter_code
_entity_poly.pdbx_strand_id
1 'polypeptide(L)'
;MGDEELFWRASFVPRVKEFPSENVPKIAFMFLTKGAIPLASLWEKFFKGHEGLHNIYVHPHPLYKDSVPKDSVFHGRRIPSKQRLHAQVQYNDVVRYVLLFGFGLGLGITLSFYLKESSLDSQLNRLSTSPFLVPCAVLNPPPPSTNSSSISNQNKNLVETRILPLLIEPSPPQDDTVSTSPPQDNIVSNQTKKYTIEEFFQPPEITMHDMKDKELFWRASMAPKIQEYPIERVPKLAFLFLTRGKVLLAPIWEKFFQGHQGLYSIYVHSSPSFNETVLQGSVFYGRQIPSKNVSWGEMNMVAAERRLLANALLDISNERFVLVSESCIPLFNFTTIYKHLIHSEKSHVESFDLPGPVGRGRYSSEMEPVVTIEQWRKGSQWFEMDRFLAIEVISDQTYFPVFSLFCKDACYGDEHYLPTFVGINFLERNLNRTLTYVDWSKGGPHPYTFESSDVTKEFLEKLRNSSCYYNGEKADICYLFARKFAANTLDRLLSFAPEVMYF
;
A
#
# COMPACT_ATOMS: atom_id res chain seq x y z
N MET A 1 -9.67 0.87 -21.25
CA MET A 1 -8.51 0.20 -20.63
C MET A 1 -7.61 -0.41 -21.70
N GLY A 2 -6.35 0.00 -21.72
CA GLY A 2 -5.28 -0.66 -22.49
C GLY A 2 -4.90 -2.01 -21.87
N ASP A 3 -4.09 -2.81 -22.58
CA ASP A 3 -3.65 -4.12 -22.06
C ASP A 3 -2.58 -3.92 -20.97
N GLU A 4 -1.67 -2.96 -21.16
CA GLU A 4 -0.68 -2.54 -20.15
C GLU A 4 -1.36 -2.06 -18.87
N GLU A 5 -2.36 -1.20 -18.98
CA GLU A 5 -3.16 -0.71 -17.86
C GLU A 5 -3.88 -1.85 -17.13
N LEU A 6 -4.44 -2.81 -17.87
CA LEU A 6 -5.09 -3.99 -17.30
C LEU A 6 -4.09 -4.85 -16.52
N PHE A 7 -2.93 -5.16 -17.12
CA PHE A 7 -1.90 -5.98 -16.49
C PHE A 7 -1.32 -5.31 -15.26
N TRP A 8 -1.06 -4.01 -15.33
CA TRP A 8 -0.59 -3.23 -14.21
C TRP A 8 -1.59 -3.24 -13.04
N ARG A 9 -2.89 -3.00 -13.31
CA ARG A 9 -3.95 -3.09 -12.28
C ARG A 9 -4.08 -4.49 -11.70
N ALA A 10 -4.02 -5.53 -12.54
CA ALA A 10 -4.08 -6.93 -12.09
C ALA A 10 -2.82 -7.35 -11.30
N SER A 11 -1.74 -6.59 -11.37
CA SER A 11 -0.49 -6.87 -10.68
C SER A 11 -0.50 -6.49 -9.19
N PHE A 12 -1.50 -5.74 -8.74
CA PHE A 12 -1.60 -5.31 -7.34
C PHE A 12 -1.81 -6.50 -6.41
N VAL A 13 -1.02 -6.53 -5.35
CA VAL A 13 -1.16 -7.51 -4.28
C VAL A 13 -1.14 -6.81 -2.92
N PRO A 14 -1.95 -7.27 -1.96
CA PRO A 14 -1.92 -6.70 -0.62
C PRO A 14 -0.67 -7.20 0.12
N ARG A 15 -0.03 -6.32 0.90
CA ARG A 15 1.01 -6.74 1.85
C ARG A 15 0.38 -7.35 3.11
N VAL A 16 -0.79 -6.86 3.51
CA VAL A 16 -1.61 -7.46 4.57
C VAL A 16 -2.31 -8.71 4.01
N LYS A 17 -1.89 -9.90 4.45
CA LYS A 17 -2.34 -11.17 3.86
C LYS A 17 -3.79 -11.53 4.16
N GLU A 18 -4.26 -11.19 5.36
CA GLU A 18 -5.61 -11.53 5.81
C GLU A 18 -6.62 -10.58 5.18
N PHE A 19 -7.48 -11.12 4.31
CA PHE A 19 -8.56 -10.35 3.72
C PHE A 19 -9.62 -10.04 4.80
N PRO A 20 -10.02 -8.78 4.97
CA PRO A 20 -10.84 -8.33 6.11
C PRO A 20 -12.32 -8.74 6.02
N SER A 21 -12.73 -9.46 4.98
CA SER A 21 -14.12 -9.86 4.74
C SER A 21 -14.22 -11.38 4.53
N GLU A 22 -15.29 -11.98 5.02
CA GLU A 22 -15.59 -13.42 4.88
C GLU A 22 -16.10 -13.78 3.47
N ASN A 23 -15.44 -13.28 2.42
CA ASN A 23 -15.83 -13.62 1.06
C ASN A 23 -15.36 -15.03 0.73
N VAL A 24 -16.29 -15.86 0.25
CA VAL A 24 -15.98 -17.19 -0.27
C VAL A 24 -15.10 -17.03 -1.52
N PRO A 25 -13.91 -17.66 -1.58
CA PRO A 25 -13.06 -17.60 -2.76
C PRO A 25 -13.80 -18.09 -4.00
N LYS A 26 -13.67 -17.36 -5.11
CA LYS A 26 -14.27 -17.73 -6.40
C LYS A 26 -13.25 -18.40 -7.31
N ILE A 27 -13.68 -19.41 -8.05
CA ILE A 27 -12.90 -20.03 -9.12
C ILE A 27 -13.10 -19.24 -10.42
N ALA A 28 -12.01 -18.82 -11.07
CA ALA A 28 -12.07 -18.17 -12.37
C ALA A 28 -12.01 -19.22 -13.50
N PHE A 29 -13.07 -19.30 -14.31
CA PHE A 29 -13.12 -20.15 -15.51
C PHE A 29 -12.86 -19.32 -16.75
N MET A 30 -11.85 -19.73 -17.52
CA MET A 30 -11.40 -19.03 -18.72
C MET A 30 -11.66 -19.88 -19.96
N PHE A 31 -12.50 -19.39 -20.87
CA PHE A 31 -12.84 -20.05 -22.11
C PHE A 31 -12.18 -19.34 -23.29
N LEU A 32 -11.25 -20.02 -23.95
CA LEU A 32 -10.65 -19.57 -25.21
C LEU A 32 -11.33 -20.30 -26.37
N THR A 33 -12.11 -19.59 -27.19
CA THR A 33 -12.93 -20.23 -28.22
C THR A 33 -12.73 -19.59 -29.60
N LYS A 34 -12.79 -20.39 -30.66
CA LYS A 34 -12.83 -19.86 -32.03
C LYS A 34 -14.24 -19.39 -32.44
N GLY A 35 -15.26 -19.92 -31.77
CA GLY A 35 -16.69 -19.64 -32.01
C GLY A 35 -17.52 -19.85 -30.74
N ALA A 36 -18.67 -20.50 -30.88
CA ALA A 36 -19.55 -20.84 -29.74
C ALA A 36 -18.80 -21.63 -28.67
N ILE A 37 -19.24 -21.50 -27.41
CA ILE A 37 -18.65 -22.25 -26.29
C ILE A 37 -18.98 -23.73 -26.47
N PRO A 38 -17.98 -24.61 -26.62
CA PRO A 38 -18.23 -26.04 -26.73
C PRO A 38 -18.95 -26.56 -25.49
N LEU A 39 -19.99 -27.37 -25.71
CA LEU A 39 -20.80 -27.97 -24.63
C LEU A 39 -21.42 -26.92 -23.70
N ALA A 40 -21.78 -25.74 -24.22
CA ALA A 40 -22.36 -24.64 -23.43
C ALA A 40 -23.48 -25.12 -22.49
N SER A 41 -24.41 -25.98 -22.97
CA SER A 41 -25.51 -26.51 -22.16
C SER A 41 -25.07 -27.34 -20.95
N LEU A 42 -23.91 -28.01 -21.01
CA LEU A 42 -23.34 -28.73 -19.87
C LEU A 42 -22.72 -27.76 -18.87
N TRP A 43 -22.00 -26.75 -19.36
CA TRP A 43 -21.44 -25.70 -18.53
C TRP A 43 -22.53 -24.86 -17.84
N GLU A 44 -23.64 -24.56 -18.53
CA GLU A 44 -24.83 -23.92 -17.93
C GLU A 44 -25.30 -24.72 -16.71
N LYS A 45 -25.45 -26.04 -16.84
CA LYS A 45 -25.85 -26.91 -15.72
C LYS A 45 -24.81 -26.95 -14.61
N PHE A 46 -23.52 -26.92 -14.94
CA PHE A 46 -22.43 -26.92 -13.97
C PHE A 46 -22.40 -25.63 -13.13
N PHE A 47 -22.59 -24.47 -13.78
CA PHE A 47 -22.50 -23.17 -13.11
C PHE A 47 -23.79 -22.74 -12.41
N LYS A 48 -24.94 -23.16 -12.91
CA LYS A 48 -26.25 -22.77 -12.36
C LYS A 48 -26.37 -23.12 -10.88
N GLY A 49 -26.82 -22.16 -10.08
CA GLY A 49 -26.97 -22.31 -8.62
C GLY A 49 -25.67 -22.13 -7.83
N HIS A 50 -24.56 -21.80 -8.48
CA HIS A 50 -23.25 -21.59 -7.86
C HIS A 50 -22.66 -20.21 -8.16
N GLU A 51 -23.48 -19.20 -8.49
CA GLU A 51 -23.08 -17.88 -8.98
C GLU A 51 -22.17 -17.11 -8.00
N GLY A 52 -22.24 -17.46 -6.71
CA GLY A 52 -21.36 -16.93 -5.66
C GLY A 52 -19.95 -17.52 -5.63
N LEU A 53 -19.68 -18.63 -6.33
CA LEU A 53 -18.46 -19.42 -6.21
C LEU A 53 -17.54 -19.36 -7.43
N HIS A 54 -17.96 -18.68 -8.49
CA HIS A 54 -17.18 -18.63 -9.73
C HIS A 54 -17.29 -17.29 -10.45
N ASN A 55 -16.31 -17.04 -11.32
CA ASN A 55 -16.35 -16.00 -12.34
C ASN A 55 -16.05 -16.65 -13.69
N ILE A 56 -16.80 -16.28 -14.72
CA ILE A 56 -16.60 -16.80 -16.08
C ILE A 56 -16.05 -15.69 -16.96
N TYR A 57 -15.04 -16.01 -17.75
CA TYR A 57 -14.42 -15.14 -18.72
C TYR A 57 -14.36 -15.86 -20.07
N VAL A 58 -14.99 -15.29 -21.09
CA VAL A 58 -15.06 -15.90 -22.42
C VAL A 58 -14.33 -15.00 -23.41
N HIS A 59 -13.27 -15.51 -24.02
CA HIS A 59 -12.48 -14.80 -25.00
C HIS A 59 -12.61 -15.49 -26.37
N PRO A 60 -13.67 -15.17 -27.13
CA PRO A 60 -13.89 -15.74 -28.46
C PRO A 60 -13.01 -15.05 -29.51
N HIS A 61 -12.88 -15.66 -30.68
CA HIS A 61 -12.24 -15.04 -31.84
C HIS A 61 -12.88 -13.65 -32.15
N PRO A 62 -12.10 -12.61 -32.50
CA PRO A 62 -12.63 -11.25 -32.69
C PRO A 62 -13.79 -11.16 -33.69
N LEU A 63 -13.76 -11.98 -34.75
CA LEU A 63 -14.78 -12.00 -35.80
C LEU A 63 -16.06 -12.75 -35.39
N TYR A 64 -16.01 -13.54 -34.31
CA TYR A 64 -17.17 -14.26 -33.84
C TYR A 64 -18.14 -13.31 -33.14
N LYS A 65 -19.38 -13.29 -33.61
CA LYS A 65 -20.49 -12.55 -33.01
C LYS A 65 -21.53 -13.57 -32.57
N ASP A 66 -21.86 -13.54 -31.29
CA ASP A 66 -22.88 -14.41 -30.70
C ASP A 66 -23.86 -13.55 -29.91
N SER A 67 -25.11 -13.99 -29.89
CA SER A 67 -26.15 -13.43 -29.04
C SER A 67 -26.40 -14.42 -27.91
N VAL A 68 -25.71 -14.21 -26.79
CA VAL A 68 -25.92 -15.02 -25.58
C VAL A 68 -27.25 -14.57 -24.93
N PRO A 69 -28.20 -15.49 -24.67
CA PRO A 69 -29.45 -15.17 -23.99
C PRO A 69 -29.21 -14.48 -22.64
N LYS A 70 -30.10 -13.55 -22.23
CA LYS A 70 -29.93 -12.79 -20.97
C LYS A 70 -29.92 -13.67 -19.72
N ASP A 71 -30.54 -14.84 -19.79
CA ASP A 71 -30.67 -15.84 -18.73
C ASP A 71 -29.51 -16.85 -18.69
N SER A 72 -28.58 -16.80 -19.66
CA SER A 72 -27.39 -17.66 -19.69
C SER A 72 -26.33 -17.21 -18.68
N VAL A 73 -25.62 -18.17 -18.06
CA VAL A 73 -24.47 -17.88 -17.18
C VAL A 73 -23.31 -17.18 -17.91
N PHE A 74 -23.27 -17.26 -19.24
CA PHE A 74 -22.27 -16.62 -20.10
C PHE A 74 -22.65 -15.20 -20.52
N HIS A 75 -23.85 -14.73 -20.21
CA HIS A 75 -24.31 -13.40 -20.61
C HIS A 75 -23.41 -12.31 -19.99
N GLY A 76 -22.93 -11.39 -20.83
CA GLY A 76 -22.03 -10.31 -20.40
C GLY A 76 -20.62 -10.75 -19.98
N ARG A 77 -20.26 -12.04 -20.14
CA ARG A 77 -18.95 -12.59 -19.73
C ARG A 77 -17.88 -12.53 -20.81
N ARG A 78 -18.19 -11.91 -21.95
CA ARG A 78 -17.27 -11.80 -23.10
C ARG A 78 -16.18 -10.76 -22.83
N ILE A 79 -14.93 -11.17 -22.95
CA ILE A 79 -13.77 -10.29 -23.04
C ILE A 79 -13.50 -9.97 -24.52
N PRO A 80 -13.52 -8.69 -24.92
CA PRO A 80 -13.19 -8.31 -26.29
C PRO A 80 -11.71 -8.57 -26.59
N SER A 81 -11.43 -9.17 -27.75
CA SER A 81 -10.07 -9.42 -28.21
C SER A 81 -9.63 -8.35 -29.21
N LYS A 82 -8.44 -7.75 -28.98
CA LYS A 82 -7.80 -6.82 -29.93
C LYS A 82 -6.90 -7.52 -30.94
N GLN A 83 -6.50 -8.77 -30.67
CA GLN A 83 -5.56 -9.51 -31.50
C GLN A 83 -6.33 -10.33 -32.54
N ARG A 84 -6.18 -9.99 -33.82
CA ARG A 84 -6.41 -10.97 -34.89
C ARG A 84 -5.38 -12.06 -34.68
N LEU A 85 -5.81 -13.25 -34.29
CA LEU A 85 -4.99 -14.46 -34.43
C LEU A 85 -4.72 -14.61 -35.94
N HIS A 86 -3.67 -13.97 -36.45
CA HIS A 86 -3.08 -14.31 -37.73
C HIS A 86 -2.38 -15.66 -37.55
N ALA A 87 -3.19 -16.72 -37.46
CA ALA A 87 -2.76 -18.05 -37.86
C ALA A 87 -2.74 -18.10 -39.39
N GLN A 88 -2.00 -17.19 -40.03
CA GLN A 88 -1.50 -17.40 -41.37
C GLN A 88 -0.03 -17.72 -41.18
N VAL A 89 0.28 -19.02 -41.11
CA VAL A 89 1.61 -19.46 -41.54
C VAL A 89 1.77 -18.87 -42.93
N GLN A 90 2.64 -17.87 -43.09
CA GLN A 90 2.84 -17.24 -44.38
C GLN A 90 3.33 -18.34 -45.32
N TYR A 91 2.75 -18.44 -46.52
CA TYR A 91 3.16 -19.42 -47.52
C TYR A 91 4.68 -19.42 -47.74
N ASN A 92 5.31 -18.24 -47.61
CA ASN A 92 6.75 -18.06 -47.67
C ASN A 92 7.54 -18.78 -46.57
N ASP A 93 6.99 -18.94 -45.37
CA ASP A 93 7.64 -19.66 -44.27
C ASP A 93 7.61 -21.16 -44.52
N VAL A 94 6.48 -21.71 -45.00
CA VAL A 94 6.39 -23.13 -45.39
C VAL A 94 7.34 -23.42 -46.54
N VAL A 95 7.37 -22.56 -47.57
CA VAL A 95 8.30 -22.70 -48.69
C VAL A 95 9.76 -22.62 -48.21
N ARG A 96 10.09 -21.70 -47.29
CA ARG A 96 11.43 -21.62 -46.69
C ARG A 96 11.80 -22.88 -45.92
N TYR A 97 10.91 -23.43 -45.11
CA TYR A 97 11.18 -24.65 -44.35
C TYR A 97 11.29 -25.87 -45.26
N VAL A 98 10.49 -25.97 -46.32
CA VAL A 98 10.59 -27.05 -47.33
C VAL A 98 11.90 -26.93 -48.11
N LEU A 99 12.34 -25.72 -48.48
CA LEU A 99 13.61 -25.50 -49.16
C LEU A 99 14.81 -25.81 -48.24
N LEU A 100 14.77 -25.37 -46.98
CA LEU A 100 15.81 -25.67 -45.99
C LEU A 100 15.91 -27.18 -45.72
N PHE A 101 14.76 -27.85 -45.59
CA PHE A 101 14.72 -29.30 -45.41
C PHE A 101 15.24 -30.04 -46.65
N GLY A 102 14.82 -29.64 -47.85
CA GLY A 102 15.29 -30.21 -49.11
C GLY A 102 16.80 -30.03 -49.33
N PHE A 103 17.33 -28.84 -49.01
CA PHE A 103 18.76 -28.56 -49.10
C PHE A 103 19.57 -29.34 -48.06
N GLY A 104 19.07 -29.43 -46.82
CA GLY A 104 19.68 -30.23 -45.75
C GLY A 104 19.68 -31.74 -46.07
N LEU A 105 18.58 -32.25 -46.62
CA LEU A 105 18.49 -33.65 -47.08
C LEU A 105 19.46 -33.91 -48.23
N GLY A 106 19.54 -32.99 -49.19
CA GLY A 106 20.48 -33.05 -50.32
C GLY A 106 21.93 -33.11 -49.84
N LEU A 107 22.34 -32.18 -48.97
CA LEU A 107 23.66 -32.15 -48.35
C LEU A 107 23.96 -33.42 -47.54
N GLY A 108 22.99 -33.92 -46.78
CA GLY A 108 23.15 -35.15 -45.99
C GLY A 108 23.36 -36.39 -46.86
N ILE A 109 22.68 -36.47 -48.01
CA ILE A 109 22.85 -37.54 -48.98
C ILE A 109 24.22 -37.44 -49.66
N THR A 110 24.63 -36.25 -50.15
CA THR A 110 25.97 -36.08 -50.75
C THR A 110 27.09 -36.35 -49.74
N LEU A 111 26.95 -35.89 -48.50
CA LEU A 111 27.93 -36.16 -47.44
C LEU A 111 28.00 -37.66 -47.11
N SER A 112 26.86 -38.36 -47.15
CA SER A 112 26.79 -39.81 -46.93
C SER A 112 27.43 -40.61 -48.07
N PHE A 113 27.33 -40.15 -49.33
CA PHE A 113 28.08 -40.74 -50.44
C PHE A 113 29.59 -40.45 -50.37
N TYR A 114 29.97 -39.24 -49.93
CA TYR A 114 31.37 -38.85 -49.77
C TYR A 114 32.07 -39.61 -48.63
N LEU A 115 31.36 -39.80 -47.50
CA LEU A 115 31.86 -40.57 -46.36
C LEU A 115 31.91 -42.08 -46.61
N LYS A 116 31.18 -42.59 -47.62
CA LYS A 116 31.21 -44.00 -48.03
C LYS A 116 32.41 -44.33 -48.92
N GLU A 117 33.03 -43.34 -49.58
CA GLU A 117 34.27 -43.51 -50.35
C GLU A 117 35.55 -43.23 -49.55
N SER A 118 35.48 -42.51 -48.43
CA SER A 118 36.61 -42.34 -47.52
C SER A 118 36.60 -43.42 -46.43
N SER A 119 37.44 -44.45 -46.56
CA SER A 119 37.73 -45.38 -45.46
C SER A 119 38.41 -44.62 -44.31
N LEU A 120 37.63 -44.05 -43.38
CA LEU A 120 38.15 -43.49 -42.14
C LEU A 120 38.03 -44.53 -41.01
N ASP A 121 38.60 -45.71 -41.26
CA ASP A 121 38.73 -46.77 -40.27
C ASP A 121 40.09 -46.61 -39.58
N SER A 122 40.16 -45.68 -38.62
CA SER A 122 41.21 -45.52 -37.60
C SER A 122 41.08 -44.11 -37.05
N GLN A 123 40.51 -43.96 -35.85
CA GLN A 123 40.76 -42.88 -34.85
C GLN A 123 39.62 -42.73 -33.81
N LEU A 124 38.48 -43.43 -33.94
CA LEU A 124 37.40 -43.35 -32.94
C LEU A 124 37.50 -44.32 -31.76
N ASN A 125 38.47 -45.24 -31.75
CA ASN A 125 38.72 -46.17 -30.62
C ASN A 125 39.56 -45.57 -29.46
N ARG A 126 39.72 -44.24 -29.36
CA ARG A 126 40.52 -43.58 -28.31
C ARG A 126 39.78 -42.58 -27.42
N LEU A 127 38.46 -42.68 -27.30
CA LEU A 127 37.69 -41.83 -26.36
C LEU A 127 36.77 -42.61 -25.41
N SER A 128 36.99 -43.92 -25.26
CA SER A 128 36.21 -44.76 -24.33
C SER A 128 37.10 -45.34 -23.23
N THR A 129 37.62 -44.48 -22.35
CA THR A 129 38.16 -44.88 -21.03
C THR A 129 38.07 -43.70 -20.04
N SER A 130 37.05 -43.69 -19.18
CA SER A 130 37.16 -43.49 -17.71
C SER A 130 35.77 -43.29 -17.08
N PRO A 131 35.41 -44.03 -16.01
CA PRO A 131 34.11 -43.94 -15.36
C PRO A 131 34.14 -42.87 -14.25
N PHE A 132 33.27 -41.87 -14.32
CA PHE A 132 32.91 -41.06 -13.16
C PHE A 132 31.46 -41.33 -12.78
N LEU A 133 31.32 -41.99 -11.63
CA LEU A 133 30.09 -42.24 -10.91
C LEU A 133 29.48 -40.92 -10.42
N VAL A 134 28.20 -40.68 -10.72
CA VAL A 134 27.31 -39.83 -9.92
C VAL A 134 26.00 -40.61 -9.72
N PRO A 135 25.54 -40.87 -8.48
CA PRO A 135 24.34 -41.67 -8.23
C PRO A 135 23.06 -40.88 -8.51
N CYS A 136 22.12 -41.49 -9.23
CA CYS A 136 20.73 -41.05 -9.27
C CYS A 136 20.06 -41.31 -7.90
N ALA A 137 19.58 -40.25 -7.24
CA ALA A 137 18.76 -40.38 -6.04
C ALA A 137 17.34 -40.80 -6.45
N VAL A 138 16.98 -42.03 -6.07
CA VAL A 138 15.61 -42.56 -6.12
C VAL A 138 14.87 -42.04 -4.88
N LEU A 139 13.83 -41.22 -5.08
CA LEU A 139 12.91 -40.82 -4.02
C LEU A 139 11.96 -41.98 -3.72
N ASN A 140 12.19 -42.68 -2.61
CA ASN A 140 11.20 -43.59 -2.00
C ASN A 140 10.28 -42.82 -1.03
N PRO A 141 9.00 -43.20 -0.91
CA PRO A 141 8.04 -42.57 0.00
C PRO A 141 8.31 -42.93 1.47
N PRO A 142 7.92 -42.07 2.44
CA PRO A 142 8.14 -42.35 3.86
C PRO A 142 7.15 -43.40 4.41
N PRO A 143 7.56 -44.21 5.42
CA PRO A 143 6.76 -45.27 6.02
C PRO A 143 5.74 -44.75 7.06
N PRO A 144 4.74 -45.56 7.43
CA PRO A 144 3.72 -45.18 8.41
C PRO A 144 4.23 -45.35 9.84
N SER A 145 3.98 -44.36 10.70
CA SER A 145 4.17 -44.49 12.15
C SER A 145 2.84 -44.77 12.84
N THR A 146 2.57 -46.05 13.08
CA THR A 146 1.70 -46.49 14.18
C THR A 146 2.55 -46.64 15.44
N ASN A 147 2.17 -45.96 16.52
CA ASN A 147 2.05 -46.62 17.82
C ASN A 147 1.20 -45.77 18.77
N SER A 148 0.10 -46.41 19.15
CA SER A 148 -0.70 -46.15 20.33
C SER A 148 0.09 -46.45 21.61
N SER A 149 -0.05 -45.60 22.61
CA SER A 149 -0.06 -46.04 24.01
C SER A 149 -1.06 -45.20 24.79
N SER A 150 -1.96 -45.93 25.43
CA SER A 150 -3.13 -45.54 26.22
C SER A 150 -2.82 -45.17 27.68
N ILE A 151 -3.87 -44.66 28.36
CA ILE A 151 -4.11 -44.54 29.83
C ILE A 151 -3.73 -43.14 30.38
N SER A 152 -4.55 -42.37 31.12
CA SER A 152 -5.77 -42.61 31.92
C SER A 152 -6.62 -41.33 32.09
N ASN A 153 -7.91 -41.55 32.35
CA ASN A 153 -8.93 -40.64 32.92
C ASN A 153 -8.45 -39.62 33.97
N GLN A 154 -9.02 -38.40 33.96
CA GLN A 154 -10.11 -38.00 34.87
C GLN A 154 -10.45 -36.49 34.78
N ASN A 155 -11.76 -36.22 34.82
CA ASN A 155 -12.45 -35.06 35.39
C ASN A 155 -12.16 -33.64 34.86
N LYS A 156 -13.20 -33.00 34.31
CA LYS A 156 -13.83 -31.80 34.92
C LYS A 156 -15.09 -31.34 34.15
N ASN A 157 -16.22 -31.56 34.82
CA ASN A 157 -17.33 -30.64 35.07
C ASN A 157 -17.91 -29.81 33.93
N LEU A 158 -19.14 -30.20 33.57
CA LEU A 158 -20.22 -29.31 33.15
C LEU A 158 -20.37 -28.14 34.13
N VAL A 159 -20.48 -26.92 33.59
CA VAL A 159 -21.31 -25.86 34.17
C VAL A 159 -22.24 -25.38 33.06
N GLU A 160 -23.50 -25.72 33.24
CA GLU A 160 -24.65 -25.28 32.48
C GLU A 160 -25.18 -24.00 33.14
N THR A 161 -25.26 -22.89 32.41
CA THR A 161 -26.13 -21.78 32.81
C THR A 161 -26.83 -21.16 31.60
N ARG A 162 -28.15 -21.27 31.66
CA ARG A 162 -29.21 -20.74 30.79
C ARG A 162 -29.11 -19.22 30.58
N ILE A 163 -29.40 -18.76 29.35
CA ILE A 163 -30.09 -17.48 29.10
C ILE A 163 -31.11 -17.69 27.97
N LEU A 164 -32.37 -17.31 28.25
CA LEU A 164 -33.53 -17.36 27.34
C LEU A 164 -33.41 -16.36 26.18
N PRO A 165 -33.98 -16.66 24.99
CA PRO A 165 -34.31 -15.63 24.00
C PRO A 165 -35.70 -15.04 24.28
N LEU A 166 -35.75 -13.71 24.43
CA LEU A 166 -36.98 -12.92 24.40
C LEU A 166 -37.57 -12.94 22.99
N LEU A 167 -38.81 -13.45 22.89
CA LEU A 167 -39.69 -13.32 21.75
C LEU A 167 -40.23 -11.89 21.69
N ILE A 168 -40.07 -11.23 20.54
CA ILE A 168 -40.82 -10.02 20.18
C ILE A 168 -41.57 -10.33 18.89
N GLU A 169 -42.90 -10.36 18.98
CA GLU A 169 -43.81 -10.48 17.84
C GLU A 169 -43.89 -9.14 17.06
N PRO A 170 -44.05 -9.18 15.73
CA PRO A 170 -44.31 -7.98 14.94
C PRO A 170 -45.81 -7.62 14.90
N SER A 171 -46.11 -6.33 15.01
CA SER A 171 -47.45 -5.73 14.86
C SER A 171 -47.88 -5.60 13.38
N PRO A 172 -49.20 -5.49 13.10
CA PRO A 172 -49.77 -5.62 11.75
C PRO A 172 -49.62 -4.35 10.88
N PRO A 173 -49.76 -4.46 9.54
CA PRO A 173 -49.58 -3.34 8.63
C PRO A 173 -50.84 -2.45 8.57
N GLN A 174 -50.65 -1.13 8.58
CA GLN A 174 -51.66 -0.16 8.19
C GLN A 174 -51.46 0.23 6.72
N ASP A 175 -52.55 0.08 5.97
CA ASP A 175 -52.79 0.63 4.64
C ASP A 175 -52.79 2.17 4.70
N ASP A 176 -52.08 2.82 3.79
CA ASP A 176 -52.48 4.13 3.29
C ASP A 176 -52.05 4.29 1.82
N THR A 177 -53.07 4.36 0.98
CA THR A 177 -53.06 4.56 -0.47
C THR A 177 -52.40 5.87 -0.90
N VAL A 178 -51.43 5.81 -1.81
CA VAL A 178 -51.06 6.92 -2.69
C VAL A 178 -50.96 6.47 -4.14
N SER A 179 -51.69 7.20 -4.98
CA SER A 179 -51.87 7.12 -6.43
C SER A 179 -50.63 6.73 -7.25
N THR A 180 -50.75 5.66 -8.03
CA THR A 180 -49.79 5.26 -9.08
C THR A 180 -50.22 5.80 -10.44
N SER A 181 -49.48 6.79 -10.94
CA SER A 181 -49.36 7.02 -12.39
C SER A 181 -48.32 6.05 -12.97
N PRO A 182 -48.43 5.64 -14.25
CA PRO A 182 -47.55 4.60 -14.80
C PRO A 182 -46.11 5.14 -14.96
N PRO A 183 -45.07 4.33 -14.68
CA PRO A 183 -43.69 4.75 -14.89
C PRO A 183 -43.44 4.87 -16.39
N GLN A 184 -43.02 6.06 -16.82
CA GLN A 184 -42.39 6.24 -18.12
C GLN A 184 -41.10 5.42 -18.15
N ASP A 185 -41.02 4.50 -19.11
CA ASP A 185 -39.83 3.74 -19.44
C ASP A 185 -38.69 4.71 -19.85
N ASN A 186 -37.88 5.10 -18.88
CA ASN A 186 -36.56 5.67 -19.16
C ASN A 186 -35.69 4.54 -19.70
N ILE A 187 -35.55 4.52 -21.03
CA ILE A 187 -34.55 3.75 -21.76
C ILE A 187 -33.19 4.09 -21.15
N VAL A 188 -32.70 3.22 -20.27
CA VAL A 188 -31.34 3.26 -19.77
C VAL A 188 -30.45 2.97 -20.97
N SER A 189 -29.92 4.03 -21.59
CA SER A 189 -28.81 3.90 -22.52
C SER A 189 -27.69 3.20 -21.76
N ASN A 190 -27.30 2.01 -22.21
CA ASN A 190 -26.08 1.32 -21.78
C ASN A 190 -24.88 2.18 -22.19
N GLN A 191 -24.60 3.25 -21.43
CA GLN A 191 -23.31 3.90 -21.44
C GLN A 191 -22.36 2.94 -20.74
N THR A 192 -21.53 2.25 -21.51
CA THR A 192 -20.32 1.60 -20.99
C THR A 192 -19.54 2.66 -20.22
N LYS A 193 -19.59 2.61 -18.89
CA LYS A 193 -18.79 3.47 -18.01
C LYS A 193 -17.32 3.25 -18.38
N LYS A 194 -16.68 4.26 -18.96
CA LYS A 194 -15.25 4.22 -19.28
C LYS A 194 -14.51 4.33 -17.95
N TYR A 195 -14.19 3.20 -17.34
CA TYR A 195 -13.27 3.18 -16.20
C TYR A 195 -11.88 3.58 -16.73
N THR A 196 -11.44 4.79 -16.39
CA THR A 196 -10.05 5.17 -16.59
C THR A 196 -9.26 4.90 -15.31
N ILE A 197 -7.97 4.62 -15.44
CA ILE A 197 -7.06 4.46 -14.30
C ILE A 197 -7.02 5.71 -13.41
N GLU A 198 -7.18 6.90 -13.99
CA GLU A 198 -7.23 8.16 -13.24
C GLU A 198 -8.40 8.15 -12.26
N GLU A 199 -9.58 7.69 -12.66
CA GLU A 199 -10.75 7.59 -11.78
C GLU A 199 -10.58 6.56 -10.65
N PHE A 200 -9.76 5.52 -10.86
CA PHE A 200 -9.59 4.46 -9.87
C PHE A 200 -8.66 4.85 -8.71
N PHE A 201 -7.74 5.80 -8.96
CA PHE A 201 -6.72 6.19 -7.99
C PHE A 201 -6.72 7.68 -7.65
N GLN A 202 -7.64 8.46 -8.22
CA GLN A 202 -7.90 9.79 -7.68
C GLN A 202 -8.38 9.63 -6.22
N PRO A 203 -7.75 10.35 -5.27
CA PRO A 203 -8.25 10.38 -3.91
C PRO A 203 -9.69 10.86 -3.94
N PRO A 204 -10.59 10.30 -3.10
CA PRO A 204 -11.92 10.83 -2.98
C PRO A 204 -11.83 12.32 -2.61
N GLU A 205 -12.66 13.16 -3.24
CA GLU A 205 -12.68 14.62 -2.98
C GLU A 205 -12.83 14.92 -1.48
N ILE A 206 -13.48 14.00 -0.76
CA ILE A 206 -13.66 14.01 0.68
C ILE A 206 -12.93 12.79 1.26
N THR A 207 -12.05 13.01 2.24
CA THR A 207 -11.27 11.94 2.87
C THR A 207 -12.05 11.08 3.88
N MET A 208 -13.27 11.48 4.23
CA MET A 208 -14.17 10.72 5.10
C MET A 208 -14.73 9.48 4.39
N HIS A 209 -14.73 8.35 5.10
CA HIS A 209 -15.25 7.06 4.63
C HIS A 209 -15.68 6.18 5.81
N ASP A 210 -16.29 5.03 5.53
CA ASP A 210 -16.81 4.06 6.52
C ASP A 210 -15.92 2.82 6.73
N MET A 211 -14.86 2.65 5.92
CA MET A 211 -13.90 1.54 6.07
C MET A 211 -13.33 1.47 7.49
N LYS A 212 -13.34 0.26 8.08
CA LYS A 212 -12.67 -0.03 9.36
C LYS A 212 -11.16 -0.11 9.17
N ASP A 213 -10.37 0.06 10.24
CA ASP A 213 -8.89 0.03 10.17
C ASP A 213 -8.33 -1.21 9.45
N LYS A 214 -8.89 -2.42 9.69
CA LYS A 214 -8.48 -3.64 8.99
C LYS A 214 -8.67 -3.55 7.47
N GLU A 215 -9.81 -3.00 7.05
CA GLU A 215 -10.14 -2.81 5.64
C GLU A 215 -9.29 -1.72 4.99
N LEU A 216 -9.16 -0.58 5.67
CA LEU A 216 -8.33 0.53 5.25
C LEU A 216 -6.87 0.09 5.08
N PHE A 217 -6.29 -0.58 6.07
CA PHE A 217 -4.89 -1.05 6.00
C PHE A 217 -4.71 -2.11 4.91
N TRP A 218 -5.64 -3.05 4.76
CA TRP A 218 -5.60 -4.02 3.67
C TRP A 218 -5.58 -3.33 2.31
N ARG A 219 -6.52 -2.41 2.07
CA ARG A 219 -6.65 -1.67 0.81
C ARG A 219 -5.44 -0.76 0.54
N ALA A 220 -4.98 -0.01 1.55
CA ALA A 220 -3.85 0.90 1.42
C ALA A 220 -2.51 0.16 1.26
N SER A 221 -2.43 -1.11 1.70
CA SER A 221 -1.25 -1.96 1.52
C SER A 221 -1.09 -2.55 0.12
N MET A 222 -2.07 -2.32 -0.77
CA MET A 222 -2.04 -2.80 -2.15
C MET A 222 -0.92 -2.12 -2.92
N ALA A 223 0.07 -2.90 -3.36
CA ALA A 223 1.20 -2.42 -4.15
C ALA A 223 1.28 -3.16 -5.49
N PRO A 224 1.59 -2.47 -6.61
CA PRO A 224 1.74 -3.12 -7.90
C PRO A 224 3.01 -3.96 -7.93
N LYS A 225 2.95 -5.15 -8.52
CA LYS A 225 4.15 -5.93 -8.85
C LYS A 225 4.90 -5.33 -10.05
N ILE A 226 4.16 -4.76 -11.00
CA ILE A 226 4.75 -4.02 -12.14
C ILE A 226 5.09 -2.61 -11.65
N GLN A 227 6.38 -2.30 -11.54
CA GLN A 227 6.84 -1.03 -10.95
C GLN A 227 6.60 0.19 -11.86
N GLU A 228 6.66 -0.02 -13.17
CA GLU A 228 6.41 1.03 -14.15
C GLU A 228 4.91 1.32 -14.23
N TYR A 229 4.56 2.58 -14.03
CA TYR A 229 3.17 3.03 -14.10
C TYR A 229 2.77 3.21 -15.57
N PRO A 230 1.59 2.73 -15.99
CA PRO A 230 1.10 2.88 -17.36
C PRO A 230 0.59 4.30 -17.65
N ILE A 231 0.79 5.24 -16.71
CA ILE A 231 0.39 6.65 -16.78
C ILE A 231 1.50 7.54 -16.25
N GLU A 232 1.59 8.74 -16.81
CA GLU A 232 2.41 9.80 -16.23
C GLU A 232 1.77 10.26 -14.92
N ARG A 233 2.54 10.17 -13.84
CA ARG A 233 2.13 10.66 -12.52
C ARG A 233 2.97 11.86 -12.14
N VAL A 234 2.33 12.81 -11.48
CA VAL A 234 3.04 13.88 -10.77
C VAL A 234 3.20 13.43 -9.31
N PRO A 235 4.43 13.24 -8.82
CA PRO A 235 4.68 12.93 -7.41
C PRO A 235 4.11 14.01 -6.50
N LYS A 236 3.53 13.61 -5.37
CA LYS A 236 2.97 14.52 -4.37
C LYS A 236 3.60 14.30 -3.01
N LEU A 237 3.63 15.38 -2.24
CA LEU A 237 3.85 15.32 -0.79
C LEU A 237 2.52 15.18 -0.06
N ALA A 238 2.38 14.14 0.77
CA ALA A 238 1.27 13.99 1.70
C ALA A 238 1.63 14.62 3.05
N PHE A 239 0.89 15.65 3.44
CA PHE A 239 1.00 16.27 4.76
C PHE A 239 -0.03 15.67 5.71
N LEU A 240 0.48 15.00 6.74
CA LEU A 240 -0.28 14.26 7.74
C LEU A 240 -0.37 15.11 9.01
N PHE A 241 -1.48 15.81 9.20
CA PHE A 241 -1.73 16.64 10.37
C PHE A 241 -2.34 15.80 11.49
N LEU A 242 -1.59 15.56 12.55
CA LEU A 242 -2.09 14.98 13.79
C LEU A 242 -2.32 16.09 14.81
N THR A 243 -3.59 16.34 15.14
CA THR A 243 -4.01 17.53 15.88
C THR A 243 -4.96 17.20 17.01
N ARG A 244 -5.00 18.04 18.06
CA ARG A 244 -6.02 17.92 19.11
C ARG A 244 -7.36 18.55 18.71
N GLY A 245 -7.32 19.57 17.86
CA GLY A 245 -8.48 20.32 17.39
C GLY A 245 -8.15 21.07 16.11
N LYS A 246 -8.49 22.36 16.03
CA LYS A 246 -8.15 23.17 14.85
C LYS A 246 -6.64 23.29 14.64
N VAL A 247 -6.22 23.35 13.38
CA VAL A 247 -4.86 23.71 13.00
C VAL A 247 -4.67 25.21 13.30
N LEU A 248 -4.15 25.53 14.49
CA LEU A 248 -4.05 26.91 15.00
C LEU A 248 -3.24 27.82 14.07
N LEU A 249 -2.22 27.28 13.44
CA LEU A 249 -1.37 27.97 12.48
C LEU A 249 -1.83 27.74 11.03
N ALA A 250 -3.11 27.42 10.78
CA ALA A 250 -3.62 27.21 9.42
C ALA A 250 -3.27 28.34 8.44
N PRO A 251 -3.32 29.64 8.80
CA PRO A 251 -3.03 30.71 7.83
C PRO A 251 -1.59 30.72 7.29
N ILE A 252 -0.58 30.30 8.07
CA ILE A 252 0.79 30.19 7.52
C ILE A 252 0.89 28.99 6.57
N TRP A 253 0.20 27.88 6.88
CA TRP A 253 0.12 26.73 5.99
C TRP A 253 -0.66 27.04 4.70
N GLU A 254 -1.74 27.83 4.77
CA GLU A 254 -2.47 28.30 3.60
C GLU A 254 -1.59 29.10 2.64
N LYS A 255 -0.76 30.02 3.17
CA LYS A 255 0.25 30.72 2.36
C LYS A 255 1.30 29.78 1.78
N PHE A 256 1.80 28.84 2.59
CA PHE A 256 2.79 27.86 2.15
C PHE A 256 2.30 27.02 0.95
N PHE A 257 1.02 26.61 0.96
CA PHE A 257 0.42 25.78 -0.09
C PHE A 257 -0.10 26.56 -1.31
N GLN A 258 -0.17 27.89 -1.21
CA GLN A 258 -0.80 28.73 -2.22
C GLN A 258 -0.07 28.65 -3.57
N GLY A 259 -0.77 28.18 -4.61
CA GLY A 259 -0.25 28.08 -5.97
C GLY A 259 0.40 26.75 -6.31
N HIS A 260 0.39 25.77 -5.41
CA HIS A 260 1.02 24.45 -5.59
C HIS A 260 0.02 23.30 -5.69
N GLN A 261 -1.24 23.59 -6.05
CA GLN A 261 -2.29 22.58 -6.22
C GLN A 261 -1.83 21.48 -7.17
N GLY A 262 -2.07 20.22 -6.78
CA GLY A 262 -1.66 19.04 -7.54
C GLY A 262 -0.29 18.46 -7.14
N LEU A 263 0.54 19.19 -6.38
CA LEU A 263 1.84 18.72 -5.87
C LEU A 263 1.80 18.25 -4.41
N TYR A 264 0.66 18.41 -3.75
CA TYR A 264 0.47 17.98 -2.37
C TYR A 264 -0.93 17.44 -2.12
N SER A 265 -1.06 16.73 -1.01
CA SER A 265 -2.32 16.31 -0.41
C SER A 265 -2.25 16.55 1.11
N ILE A 266 -3.41 16.76 1.74
CA ILE A 266 -3.51 17.06 3.17
C ILE A 266 -4.47 16.05 3.80
N TYR A 267 -4.10 15.49 4.94
CA TYR A 267 -4.93 14.60 5.73
C TYR A 267 -4.88 15.05 7.18
N VAL A 268 -6.03 15.18 7.82
CA VAL A 268 -6.15 15.70 9.18
C VAL A 268 -6.79 14.63 10.06
N HIS A 269 -6.06 14.20 11.07
CA HIS A 269 -6.57 13.43 12.18
C HIS A 269 -6.72 14.37 13.38
N SER A 270 -7.95 14.60 13.81
CA SER A 270 -8.29 15.46 14.95
C SER A 270 -9.00 14.65 16.03
N SER A 271 -9.19 15.23 17.23
CA SER A 271 -10.05 14.59 18.23
C SER A 271 -11.43 14.28 17.63
N PRO A 272 -12.00 13.07 17.83
CA PRO A 272 -13.36 12.75 17.38
C PRO A 272 -14.44 13.66 17.99
N SER A 273 -14.16 14.27 19.14
CA SER A 273 -15.05 15.25 19.78
C SER A 273 -14.96 16.65 19.17
N PHE A 274 -13.99 16.90 18.28
CA PHE A 274 -13.81 18.18 17.61
C PHE A 274 -14.71 18.25 16.37
N ASN A 275 -15.62 19.22 16.32
CA ASN A 275 -16.66 19.34 15.29
C ASN A 275 -16.75 20.75 14.70
N GLU A 276 -15.62 21.44 14.54
CA GLU A 276 -15.59 22.75 13.89
C GLU A 276 -15.62 22.59 12.37
N THR A 277 -16.43 23.40 11.70
CA THR A 277 -16.52 23.39 10.23
C THR A 277 -15.36 24.18 9.64
N VAL A 278 -14.62 23.56 8.73
CA VAL A 278 -13.61 24.24 7.93
C VAL A 278 -14.29 24.97 6.77
N LEU A 279 -13.86 26.19 6.47
CA LEU A 279 -14.40 26.97 5.35
C LEU A 279 -14.05 26.32 4.01
N GLN A 280 -14.98 26.34 3.04
CA GLN A 280 -14.81 25.70 1.73
C GLN A 280 -13.60 26.22 0.92
N GLY A 281 -13.16 27.46 1.17
CA GLY A 281 -11.97 28.04 0.53
C GLY A 281 -10.64 27.65 1.17
N SER A 282 -10.64 27.00 2.34
CA SER A 282 -9.40 26.61 3.02
C SER A 282 -8.81 25.35 2.40
N VAL A 283 -7.47 25.27 2.38
CA VAL A 283 -6.75 24.05 1.94
C VAL A 283 -7.06 22.82 2.81
N PHE A 284 -7.55 23.04 4.03
CA PHE A 284 -7.95 22.01 4.98
C PHE A 284 -9.41 21.54 4.80
N TYR A 285 -10.18 22.13 3.87
CA TYR A 285 -11.55 21.73 3.63
C TYR A 285 -11.64 20.28 3.11
N GLY A 286 -12.53 19.48 3.71
CA GLY A 286 -12.74 18.08 3.32
C GLY A 286 -11.53 17.15 3.56
N ARG A 287 -10.54 17.58 4.36
CA ARG A 287 -9.29 16.83 4.62
C ARG A 287 -9.30 15.99 5.89
N GLN A 288 -10.39 16.03 6.66
CA GLN A 288 -10.51 15.23 7.87
C GLN A 288 -10.68 13.74 7.53
N ILE A 289 -9.88 12.89 8.14
CA ILE A 289 -10.01 11.44 8.03
C ILE A 289 -10.87 10.89 9.18
N PRO A 290 -11.46 9.68 9.04
CA PRO A 290 -12.12 9.02 10.15
C PRO A 290 -11.15 8.86 11.33
N SER A 291 -11.37 9.64 12.39
CA SER A 291 -10.40 9.78 13.50
C SER A 291 -10.84 8.99 14.73
N LYS A 292 -9.89 8.63 15.60
CA LYS A 292 -10.14 7.97 16.90
C LYS A 292 -9.48 8.74 18.05
N ASN A 293 -9.86 8.44 19.28
CA ASN A 293 -9.23 9.06 20.45
C ASN A 293 -7.73 8.69 20.51
N VAL A 294 -6.93 9.67 20.92
CA VAL A 294 -5.48 9.57 21.05
C VAL A 294 -5.08 10.07 22.43
N SER A 295 -4.25 9.30 23.12
CA SER A 295 -3.64 9.61 24.41
C SER A 295 -2.14 9.84 24.21
N TRP A 296 -1.55 10.72 25.02
CA TRP A 296 -0.12 10.99 24.93
C TRP A 296 0.73 9.77 25.32
N GLY A 297 1.71 9.41 24.50
CA GLY A 297 2.63 8.29 24.72
C GLY A 297 2.05 6.89 24.46
N GLU A 298 0.73 6.75 24.44
CA GLU A 298 0.10 5.45 24.23
C GLU A 298 0.15 5.00 22.76
N MET A 299 0.02 3.68 22.54
CA MET A 299 0.00 3.10 21.20
C MET A 299 -1.20 3.53 20.33
N ASN A 300 -2.24 4.13 20.91
CA ASN A 300 -3.30 4.75 20.12
C ASN A 300 -2.83 5.99 19.33
N MET A 301 -1.74 6.66 19.75
CA MET A 301 -1.05 7.71 19.00
C MET A 301 -0.46 7.14 17.70
N VAL A 302 0.33 6.06 17.82
CA VAL A 302 0.91 5.34 16.67
C VAL A 302 -0.20 4.79 15.76
N ALA A 303 -1.31 4.33 16.33
CA ALA A 303 -2.46 3.89 15.55
C ALA A 303 -3.09 5.03 14.72
N ALA A 304 -3.09 6.26 15.22
CA ALA A 304 -3.56 7.44 14.47
C ALA A 304 -2.58 7.82 13.35
N GLU A 305 -1.27 7.77 13.59
CA GLU A 305 -0.24 7.98 12.58
C GLU A 305 -0.34 6.96 11.44
N ARG A 306 -0.50 5.66 11.77
CA ARG A 306 -0.75 4.60 10.79
C ARG A 306 -2.04 4.84 10.00
N ARG A 307 -3.07 5.40 10.61
CA ARG A 307 -4.34 5.74 9.94
C ARG A 307 -4.19 6.90 8.97
N LEU A 308 -3.42 7.92 9.33
CA LEU A 308 -3.03 9.01 8.44
C LEU A 308 -2.25 8.49 7.23
N LEU A 309 -1.23 7.64 7.46
CA LEU A 309 -0.46 7.00 6.40
C LEU A 309 -1.36 6.18 5.46
N ALA A 310 -2.24 5.35 6.02
CA ALA A 310 -3.10 4.49 5.21
C ALA A 310 -4.09 5.28 4.34
N ASN A 311 -4.69 6.35 4.88
CA ASN A 311 -5.54 7.25 4.08
C ASN A 311 -4.75 7.92 2.97
N ALA A 312 -3.53 8.38 3.26
CA ALA A 312 -2.66 9.02 2.29
C ALA A 312 -2.17 8.07 1.19
N LEU A 313 -1.97 6.79 1.52
CA LEU A 313 -1.53 5.77 0.56
C LEU A 313 -2.60 5.40 -0.48
N LEU A 314 -3.87 5.72 -0.24
CA LEU A 314 -4.94 5.54 -1.21
C LEU A 314 -4.78 6.44 -2.45
N ASP A 315 -4.12 7.60 -2.32
CA ASP A 315 -3.65 8.38 -3.47
C ASP A 315 -2.32 7.78 -3.94
N ILE A 316 -2.30 7.22 -5.16
CA ILE A 316 -1.08 6.62 -5.72
C ILE A 316 -0.01 7.66 -6.05
N SER A 317 -0.38 8.92 -6.24
CA SER A 317 0.57 9.99 -6.55
C SER A 317 1.35 10.46 -5.31
N ASN A 318 0.90 10.14 -4.10
CA ASN A 318 1.65 10.45 -2.90
C ASN A 318 2.90 9.57 -2.81
N GLU A 319 4.07 10.20 -2.85
CA GLU A 319 5.39 9.54 -2.82
C GLU A 319 6.14 9.79 -1.51
N ARG A 320 5.84 10.88 -0.82
CA ARG A 320 6.50 11.30 0.43
C ARG A 320 5.46 11.68 1.47
N PHE A 321 5.68 11.28 2.71
CA PHE A 321 4.69 11.36 3.79
C PHE A 321 5.31 12.10 4.97
N VAL A 322 4.78 13.27 5.30
CA VAL A 322 5.33 14.16 6.32
C VAL A 322 4.34 14.26 7.48
N LEU A 323 4.76 13.86 8.69
CA LEU A 323 3.95 14.05 9.90
C LEU A 323 4.19 15.44 10.51
N VAL A 324 3.12 16.18 10.77
CA VAL A 324 3.13 17.51 11.41
C VAL A 324 1.96 17.66 12.39
N SER A 325 2.04 18.66 13.28
CA SER A 325 0.95 19.02 14.21
C SER A 325 0.44 20.44 13.96
N GLU A 326 -0.58 20.83 14.72
CA GLU A 326 -1.12 22.21 14.75
C GLU A 326 -0.10 23.27 15.20
N SER A 327 1.03 22.83 15.77
CA SER A 327 2.09 23.67 16.34
C SER A 327 3.41 23.62 15.56
N CYS A 328 3.40 22.99 14.38
CA CYS A 328 4.52 22.96 13.46
C CYS A 328 4.42 24.09 12.42
N ILE A 329 5.57 24.56 11.95
CA ILE A 329 5.69 25.51 10.84
C ILE A 329 6.66 24.98 9.78
N PRO A 330 6.47 25.32 8.49
CA PRO A 330 7.52 25.16 7.49
C PRO A 330 8.62 26.21 7.71
N LEU A 331 9.86 25.84 7.43
CA LEU A 331 11.01 26.76 7.50
C LEU A 331 11.40 27.33 6.13
N PHE A 332 10.94 26.72 5.04
CA PHE A 332 11.24 27.07 3.66
C PHE A 332 9.97 27.07 2.81
N ASN A 333 10.00 27.74 1.65
CA ASN A 333 8.89 27.72 0.70
C ASN A 333 8.62 26.32 0.13
N PHE A 334 7.40 26.14 -0.40
CA PHE A 334 6.94 24.83 -0.88
C PHE A 334 7.85 24.24 -1.95
N THR A 335 8.27 25.04 -2.93
CA THR A 335 9.14 24.56 -4.02
C THR A 335 10.46 23.98 -3.49
N THR A 336 11.04 24.59 -2.46
CA THR A 336 12.27 24.11 -1.82
C THR A 336 12.02 22.78 -1.11
N ILE A 337 10.98 22.70 -0.27
CA ILE A 337 10.62 21.48 0.47
C ILE A 337 10.25 20.35 -0.49
N TYR A 338 9.43 20.63 -1.50
CA TYR A 338 9.03 19.68 -2.54
C TYR A 338 10.23 19.08 -3.25
N LYS A 339 11.15 19.92 -3.77
CA LYS A 339 12.36 19.43 -4.45
C LYS A 339 13.25 18.62 -3.51
N HIS A 340 13.42 19.07 -2.26
CA HIS A 340 14.24 18.37 -1.28
C HIS A 340 13.70 16.97 -0.96
N LEU A 341 12.38 16.83 -0.77
CA LEU A 341 11.77 15.55 -0.41
C LEU A 341 11.63 14.61 -1.60
N ILE A 342 11.16 15.08 -2.76
CA ILE A 342 10.97 14.23 -3.94
C ILE A 342 12.29 13.62 -4.43
N HIS A 343 13.40 14.38 -4.37
CA HIS A 343 14.72 13.89 -4.79
C HIS A 343 15.54 13.24 -3.65
N SER A 344 14.98 13.09 -2.45
CA SER A 344 15.70 12.40 -1.39
C SER A 344 15.86 10.92 -1.71
N GLU A 345 17.02 10.31 -1.46
CA GLU A 345 17.18 8.87 -1.72
C GLU A 345 16.63 7.97 -0.60
N LYS A 346 16.49 8.53 0.60
CA LYS A 346 16.17 7.79 1.83
C LYS A 346 15.01 8.45 2.57
N SER A 347 14.49 7.76 3.58
CA SER A 347 13.52 8.30 4.53
C SER A 347 14.21 8.98 5.72
N HIS A 348 13.47 9.83 6.43
CA HIS A 348 13.93 10.60 7.59
C HIS A 348 13.14 10.23 8.85
N VAL A 349 13.41 9.03 9.36
CA VAL A 349 12.96 8.58 10.68
C VAL A 349 14.16 8.64 11.62
N GLU A 350 14.04 9.36 12.72
CA GLU A 350 15.10 9.38 13.73
C GLU A 350 15.16 8.02 14.44
N SER A 351 16.34 7.40 14.49
CA SER A 351 16.50 6.09 15.11
C SER A 351 17.92 5.91 15.63
N PHE A 352 18.04 5.82 16.95
CA PHE A 352 19.31 5.63 17.64
C PHE A 352 19.13 4.81 18.92
N ASP A 353 20.20 4.15 19.34
CA ASP A 353 20.25 3.48 20.64
C ASP A 353 20.58 4.49 21.73
N LEU A 354 19.73 4.58 22.75
CA LEU A 354 19.92 5.51 23.87
C LEU A 354 19.94 4.74 25.19
N PRO A 355 21.08 4.71 25.91
CA PRO A 355 21.14 4.23 27.28
C PRO A 355 20.31 5.12 28.24
N GLY A 356 19.89 4.55 29.37
CA GLY A 356 19.25 5.30 30.46
C GLY A 356 17.72 5.30 30.44
N PRO A 357 17.08 6.04 31.37
CA PRO A 357 15.67 5.86 31.74
C PRO A 357 14.67 6.25 30.64
N VAL A 358 15.05 7.16 29.73
CA VAL A 358 14.19 7.63 28.63
C VAL A 358 14.44 6.90 27.30
N GLY A 359 15.42 6.00 27.28
CA GLY A 359 15.79 5.16 26.14
C GLY A 359 15.54 3.69 26.45
N ARG A 360 16.61 2.89 26.62
CA ARG A 360 16.54 1.47 26.99
C ARG A 360 15.78 1.19 28.30
N GLY A 361 15.72 2.13 29.23
CA GLY A 361 14.97 1.98 30.48
C GLY A 361 13.44 1.88 30.30
N ARG A 362 12.93 2.19 29.10
CA ARG A 362 11.50 2.04 28.76
C ARG A 362 11.16 0.72 28.07
N TYR A 363 12.17 -0.09 27.77
CA TYR A 363 11.99 -1.40 27.16
C TYR A 363 11.37 -2.39 28.16
N SER A 364 10.46 -3.23 27.69
CA SER A 364 9.95 -4.37 28.45
C SER A 364 10.56 -5.67 27.93
N SER A 365 11.09 -6.50 28.82
CA SER A 365 11.62 -7.84 28.47
C SER A 365 10.54 -8.80 27.96
N GLU A 366 9.27 -8.50 28.17
CA GLU A 366 8.15 -9.27 27.61
C GLU A 366 8.02 -9.13 26.08
N MET A 367 8.74 -8.17 25.48
CA MET A 367 8.81 -8.04 24.02
C MET A 367 9.70 -9.10 23.36
N GLU A 368 10.49 -9.84 24.14
CA GLU A 368 11.31 -10.94 23.63
C GLU A 368 10.46 -12.17 23.25
N PRO A 369 10.87 -12.94 22.23
CA PRO A 369 12.06 -12.76 21.40
C PRO A 369 11.84 -11.85 20.18
N VAL A 370 10.67 -11.20 20.05
CA VAL A 370 10.30 -10.45 18.83
C VAL A 370 11.10 -9.15 18.69
N VAL A 371 11.31 -8.45 19.79
CA VAL A 371 12.20 -7.27 19.87
C VAL A 371 13.13 -7.49 21.04
N THR A 372 14.44 -7.53 20.79
CA THR A 372 15.43 -7.58 21.86
C THR A 372 15.81 -6.18 22.31
N ILE A 373 16.42 -6.05 23.50
CA ILE A 373 16.88 -4.76 24.01
C ILE A 373 17.97 -4.11 23.12
N GLU A 374 18.77 -4.90 22.42
CA GLU A 374 19.78 -4.41 21.47
C GLU A 374 19.15 -3.81 20.21
N GLN A 375 17.96 -4.27 19.86
CA GLN A 375 17.16 -3.77 18.74
C GLN A 375 16.32 -2.56 19.12
N TRP A 376 16.07 -2.32 20.41
CA TRP A 376 15.30 -1.18 20.89
C TRP A 376 15.95 0.14 20.47
N ARG A 377 15.15 1.04 19.89
CA ARG A 377 15.59 2.37 19.45
C ARG A 377 14.70 3.45 20.02
N LYS A 378 15.27 4.65 20.14
CA LYS A 378 14.58 5.91 20.42
C LYS A 378 14.65 6.78 19.17
N GLY A 379 13.65 7.65 19.01
CA GLY A 379 13.67 8.75 18.08
C GLY A 379 12.52 9.73 18.32
N SER A 380 12.48 10.77 17.51
CA SER A 380 11.38 11.72 17.38
C SER A 380 10.13 11.04 16.80
N GLN A 381 8.96 11.42 17.33
CA GLN A 381 7.65 11.13 16.73
C GLN A 381 7.55 11.68 15.28
N TRP A 382 8.18 12.82 15.00
CA TRP A 382 8.04 13.53 13.73
C TRP A 382 8.92 12.88 12.67
N PHE A 383 8.29 12.30 11.65
CA PHE A 383 8.97 11.63 10.56
C PHE A 383 8.68 12.27 9.20
N GLU A 384 9.57 12.01 8.27
CA GLU A 384 9.26 11.94 6.84
C GLU A 384 9.65 10.56 6.31
N MET A 385 8.83 9.98 5.44
CA MET A 385 9.15 8.71 4.80
C MET A 385 8.65 8.61 3.37
N ASP A 386 9.28 7.75 2.58
CA ASP A 386 8.83 7.42 1.25
C ASP A 386 7.62 6.47 1.24
N ARG A 387 7.00 6.33 0.06
CA ARG A 387 5.84 5.44 -0.16
C ARG A 387 6.10 4.00 0.22
N PHE A 388 7.30 3.48 -0.07
CA PHE A 388 7.65 2.10 0.27
C PHE A 388 7.60 1.91 1.78
N LEU A 389 8.28 2.77 2.55
CA LEU A 389 8.33 2.64 3.99
C LEU A 389 6.95 2.86 4.63
N ALA A 390 6.16 3.81 4.10
CA ALA A 390 4.78 4.02 4.54
C ALA A 390 3.93 2.74 4.39
N ILE A 391 4.05 2.01 3.28
CA ILE A 391 3.36 0.73 3.06
C ILE A 391 3.82 -0.32 4.08
N GLU A 392 5.12 -0.44 4.33
CA GLU A 392 5.65 -1.41 5.30
C GLU A 392 5.17 -1.10 6.73
N VAL A 393 5.11 0.18 7.12
CA VAL A 393 4.61 0.61 8.45
C VAL A 393 3.15 0.26 8.65
N ILE A 394 2.26 0.54 7.68
CA ILE A 394 0.83 0.20 7.83
C ILE A 394 0.57 -1.30 7.75
N SER A 395 1.48 -2.05 7.12
CA SER A 395 1.38 -3.50 6.91
C SER A 395 2.04 -4.30 8.03
N ASP A 396 2.68 -3.65 9.01
CA ASP A 396 3.33 -4.34 10.10
C ASP A 396 2.31 -5.08 10.99
N GLN A 397 2.41 -6.41 10.96
CA GLN A 397 1.65 -7.38 11.75
C GLN A 397 2.51 -8.08 12.82
N THR A 398 3.78 -7.68 12.97
CA THR A 398 4.74 -8.33 13.87
C THR A 398 5.08 -7.44 15.06
N TYR A 399 5.57 -6.23 14.81
CA TYR A 399 6.10 -5.35 15.86
C TYR A 399 4.99 -4.55 16.52
N PHE A 400 4.07 -3.98 15.74
CA PHE A 400 2.98 -3.16 16.28
C PHE A 400 2.08 -3.88 17.28
N PRO A 401 1.68 -5.16 17.08
CA PRO A 401 0.96 -5.90 18.11
C PRO A 401 1.78 -6.08 19.40
N VAL A 402 3.08 -6.37 19.30
CA VAL A 402 3.98 -6.52 20.46
C VAL A 402 4.08 -5.20 21.23
N PHE A 403 4.31 -4.10 20.54
CA PHE A 403 4.29 -2.77 21.14
C PHE A 403 2.92 -2.46 21.76
N SER A 404 1.82 -2.76 21.08
CA SER A 404 0.46 -2.54 21.61
C SER A 404 0.18 -3.33 22.90
N LEU A 405 0.80 -4.49 23.07
CA LEU A 405 0.62 -5.34 24.26
C LEU A 405 1.53 -4.95 25.42
N PHE A 406 2.80 -4.60 25.13
CA PHE A 406 3.85 -4.49 26.16
C PHE A 406 4.44 -3.09 26.32
N CYS A 407 4.18 -2.15 25.39
CA CYS A 407 4.53 -0.74 25.57
C CYS A 407 3.44 -0.06 26.42
N LYS A 408 3.59 -0.16 27.74
CA LYS A 408 2.66 0.40 28.74
C LYS A 408 3.37 1.33 29.71
N ASP A 409 2.59 2.15 30.42
CA ASP A 409 3.02 3.05 31.49
C ASP A 409 4.12 4.04 31.08
N ALA A 410 5.39 3.66 31.28
CA ALA A 410 6.57 4.50 31.01
C ALA A 410 7.11 4.35 29.58
N CYS A 411 6.45 3.56 28.73
CA CYS A 411 6.80 3.41 27.32
C CYS A 411 6.01 4.37 26.43
N TYR A 412 6.72 5.15 25.61
CA TYR A 412 6.11 6.08 24.64
C TYR A 412 6.22 5.49 23.23
N GLY A 413 5.11 4.93 22.74
CA GLY A 413 5.08 4.20 21.48
C GLY A 413 5.51 5.06 20.29
N ASP A 414 5.09 6.31 20.25
CA ASP A 414 5.43 7.29 19.22
C ASP A 414 6.93 7.65 19.17
N GLU A 415 7.66 7.48 20.28
CA GLU A 415 9.12 7.70 20.33
C GLU A 415 9.97 6.43 20.14
N HIS A 416 9.34 5.25 20.09
CA HIS A 416 10.06 3.96 20.15
C HIS A 416 9.63 2.95 19.09
N TYR A 417 8.35 2.84 18.75
CA TYR A 417 7.83 1.87 17.78
C TYR A 417 8.48 2.06 16.41
N LEU A 418 8.26 3.23 15.79
CA LEU A 418 8.73 3.48 14.44
C LEU A 418 10.27 3.49 14.34
N PRO A 419 11.02 4.13 15.27
CA PRO A 419 12.47 4.02 15.31
C PRO A 419 12.98 2.59 15.39
N THR A 420 12.35 1.74 16.21
CA THR A 420 12.74 0.32 16.38
C THR A 420 12.41 -0.48 15.13
N PHE A 421 11.19 -0.35 14.60
CA PHE A 421 10.74 -1.02 13.39
C PHE A 421 11.66 -0.73 12.19
N VAL A 422 12.00 0.55 11.99
CA VAL A 422 12.91 1.00 10.93
C VAL A 422 14.34 0.56 11.19
N GLY A 423 14.81 0.65 12.43
CA GLY A 423 16.16 0.25 12.81
C GLY A 423 16.43 -1.24 12.62
N ILE A 424 15.41 -2.09 12.80
CA ILE A 424 15.51 -3.54 12.58
C ILE A 424 15.46 -3.87 11.09
N ASN A 425 14.50 -3.32 10.35
CA ASN A 425 14.14 -3.83 9.02
C ASN A 425 14.67 -2.99 7.85
N PHE A 426 14.95 -1.70 8.06
CA PHE A 426 15.13 -0.72 6.98
C PHE A 426 16.30 0.24 7.19
N LEU A 427 17.34 -0.20 7.89
CA LEU A 427 18.52 0.61 8.20
C LEU A 427 19.11 1.31 6.96
N GLU A 428 19.26 0.58 5.85
CA GLU A 428 19.85 1.12 4.62
C GLU A 428 18.97 2.14 3.89
N ARG A 429 17.66 2.12 4.11
CA ARG A 429 16.69 3.05 3.47
C ARG A 429 16.39 4.28 4.33
N ASN A 430 17.05 4.43 5.47
CA ASN A 430 16.77 5.49 6.45
C ASN A 430 18.03 6.30 6.79
N LEU A 431 17.87 7.60 7.08
CA LEU A 431 18.97 8.49 7.48
C LEU A 431 19.14 8.63 9.00
N ASN A 432 18.33 7.94 9.80
CA ASN A 432 18.38 7.98 11.26
C ASN A 432 18.27 9.39 11.86
N ARG A 433 17.56 10.29 11.20
CA ARG A 433 17.30 11.68 11.65
C ARG A 433 15.91 12.15 11.24
N THR A 434 15.38 13.11 11.97
CA THR A 434 14.14 13.84 11.62
C THR A 434 14.45 15.10 10.80
N LEU A 435 13.45 15.60 10.09
CA LEU A 435 13.46 16.90 9.41
C LEU A 435 12.74 18.01 10.20
N THR A 436 12.31 17.71 11.44
CA THR A 436 11.61 18.66 12.29
C THR A 436 12.49 19.11 13.46
N TYR A 437 12.84 20.39 13.50
CA TYR A 437 13.57 20.99 14.61
C TYR A 437 12.70 21.06 15.87
N VAL A 438 13.31 20.71 17.01
CA VAL A 438 12.74 20.78 18.36
C VAL A 438 13.77 21.36 19.32
N ASP A 439 13.34 22.25 20.21
CA ASP A 439 14.20 22.77 21.28
C ASP A 439 13.91 22.06 22.61
N TRP A 440 14.89 21.27 23.06
CA TRP A 440 14.86 20.56 24.34
C TRP A 440 15.73 21.24 25.42
N SER A 441 16.28 22.43 25.17
CA SER A 441 17.23 23.10 26.06
C SER A 441 16.67 23.41 27.46
N LYS A 442 15.35 23.51 27.59
CA LYS A 442 14.66 23.74 28.87
C LYS A 442 14.40 22.47 29.69
N GLY A 443 14.63 21.29 29.11
CA GLY A 443 14.34 19.99 29.73
C GLY A 443 12.83 19.72 29.89
N GLY A 444 12.52 18.63 30.58
CA GLY A 444 11.14 18.20 30.85
C GLY A 444 10.56 17.22 29.81
N PRO A 445 9.28 16.83 29.96
CA PRO A 445 8.63 15.83 29.11
C PRO A 445 8.16 16.39 27.76
N HIS A 446 8.25 17.69 27.55
CA HIS A 446 7.84 18.38 26.33
C HIS A 446 8.92 19.37 25.89
N PRO A 447 9.12 19.56 24.58
CA PRO A 447 10.03 20.60 24.10
C PRO A 447 9.50 21.99 24.44
N TYR A 448 10.40 22.96 24.42
CA TYR A 448 10.06 24.36 24.63
C TYR A 448 9.01 24.82 23.61
N THR A 449 8.04 25.61 24.09
CA THR A 449 7.04 26.25 23.26
C THR A 449 7.46 27.70 23.03
N PHE A 450 7.80 28.03 21.78
CA PHE A 450 8.13 29.38 21.36
C PHE A 450 6.89 30.27 21.43
N GLU A 451 7.02 31.37 22.16
CA GLU A 451 6.01 32.42 22.27
C GLU A 451 6.29 33.51 21.23
N SER A 452 5.35 34.44 21.05
CA SER A 452 5.47 35.52 20.08
C SER A 452 6.82 36.26 20.16
N SER A 453 7.30 36.57 21.37
CA SER A 453 8.59 37.27 21.59
C SER A 453 9.81 36.50 21.09
N ASP A 454 9.74 35.18 21.02
CA ASP A 454 10.84 34.32 20.61
C ASP A 454 10.98 34.27 19.08
N VAL A 455 9.90 34.56 18.35
CA VAL A 455 9.89 34.54 16.88
C VAL A 455 10.51 35.82 16.36
N THR A 456 11.83 35.83 16.13
CA THR A 456 12.54 36.92 15.44
C THR A 456 13.07 36.46 14.08
N LYS A 457 13.45 37.42 13.23
CA LYS A 457 14.06 37.13 11.93
C LYS A 457 15.34 36.30 12.09
N GLU A 458 16.21 36.72 13.00
CA GLU A 458 17.48 36.08 13.31
C GLU A 458 17.27 34.65 13.84
N PHE A 459 16.25 34.46 14.67
CA PHE A 459 15.89 33.13 15.17
C PHE A 459 15.45 32.21 14.03
N LEU A 460 14.55 32.65 13.16
CA LEU A 460 14.08 31.85 12.02
C LEU A 460 15.21 31.56 11.02
N GLU A 461 16.10 32.54 10.76
CA GLU A 461 17.29 32.34 9.93
C GLU A 461 18.25 31.31 10.54
N LYS A 462 18.43 31.35 11.87
CA LYS A 462 19.24 30.35 12.59
C LYS A 462 18.66 28.95 12.44
N LEU A 463 17.34 28.77 12.53
CA LEU A 463 16.71 27.45 12.35
C LEU A 463 16.94 26.86 10.96
N ARG A 464 17.10 27.73 9.95
CA ARG A 464 17.34 27.33 8.55
C ARG A 464 18.80 26.99 8.27
N ASN A 465 19.73 27.40 9.12
CA ASN A 465 21.17 27.24 8.89
C ASN A 465 21.77 26.20 9.84
N SER A 466 21.80 24.95 9.39
CA SER A 466 22.36 23.82 10.15
C SER A 466 23.08 22.88 9.20
N SER A 467 24.20 22.27 9.63
CA SER A 467 24.98 21.37 8.77
C SER A 467 24.63 19.90 9.01
N CYS A 468 24.42 19.16 7.92
CA CYS A 468 24.15 17.72 7.92
C CYS A 468 24.50 17.14 6.53
N TYR A 469 24.12 15.88 6.31
CA TYR A 469 24.24 15.22 5.01
C TYR A 469 22.89 15.07 4.33
N TYR A 470 22.85 15.32 3.02
CA TYR A 470 21.71 15.10 2.14
C TYR A 470 22.22 14.35 0.90
N ASN A 471 21.66 13.17 0.61
CA ASN A 471 22.10 12.29 -0.48
C ASN A 471 23.63 12.07 -0.53
N GLY A 472 24.25 11.93 0.65
CA GLY A 472 25.70 11.71 0.78
C GLY A 472 26.57 12.97 0.73
N GLU A 473 26.01 14.13 0.40
CA GLU A 473 26.73 15.40 0.31
C GLU A 473 26.46 16.29 1.53
N LYS A 474 27.43 17.14 1.88
CA LYS A 474 27.23 18.12 2.96
C LYS A 474 26.21 19.17 2.51
N ALA A 475 25.19 19.40 3.33
CA ALA A 475 24.12 20.35 3.07
C ALA A 475 23.84 21.23 4.30
N ASP A 476 23.36 22.44 4.03
CA ASP A 476 23.02 23.43 5.07
C ASP A 476 21.50 23.46 5.39
N ILE A 477 20.72 22.60 4.74
CA ILE A 477 19.28 22.44 4.96
C ILE A 477 19.04 21.12 5.70
N CYS A 478 18.93 21.18 7.03
CA CYS A 478 18.70 19.98 7.84
C CYS A 478 17.31 19.83 8.41
N TYR A 479 16.65 20.95 8.68
CA TYR A 479 15.28 20.95 9.16
C TYR A 479 14.43 21.66 8.13
N LEU A 480 13.37 21.00 7.68
CA LEU A 480 12.37 21.61 6.81
C LEU A 480 11.21 22.19 7.61
N PHE A 481 11.03 21.71 8.83
CA PHE A 481 9.96 22.10 9.74
C PHE A 481 10.53 22.42 11.12
N ALA A 482 9.77 23.17 11.90
CA ALA A 482 10.11 23.43 13.30
C ALA A 482 8.88 23.37 14.20
N ARG A 483 9.12 23.05 15.46
CA ARG A 483 8.13 23.05 16.54
C ARG A 483 8.82 23.34 17.89
N LYS A 484 8.12 23.80 18.92
CA LYS A 484 6.68 23.96 19.05
C LYS A 484 6.32 25.45 19.13
N PHE A 485 5.40 25.91 18.29
CA PHE A 485 4.99 27.32 18.26
C PHE A 485 3.61 27.50 18.90
N ALA A 486 3.47 28.50 19.78
CA ALA A 486 2.18 28.88 20.37
C ALA A 486 1.30 29.62 19.35
N ALA A 487 -0.01 29.68 19.59
CA ALA A 487 -0.96 30.34 18.67
C ALA A 487 -0.67 31.85 18.49
N ASN A 488 -0.16 32.52 19.53
CA ASN A 488 0.19 33.95 19.50
C ASN A 488 1.43 34.28 18.65
N THR A 489 2.09 33.27 18.08
CA THR A 489 3.22 33.46 17.15
C THR A 489 2.76 33.80 15.74
N LEU A 490 1.49 33.54 15.40
CA LEU A 490 0.98 33.59 14.03
C LEU A 490 1.25 34.93 13.33
N ASP A 491 0.95 36.06 13.98
CA ASP A 491 1.13 37.38 13.36
C ASP A 491 2.59 37.66 12.98
N ARG A 492 3.52 37.27 13.86
CA ARG A 492 4.97 37.43 13.60
C ARG A 492 5.46 36.46 12.54
N LEU A 493 4.98 35.22 12.56
CA LEU A 493 5.28 34.24 11.51
C LEU A 493 4.80 34.74 10.14
N LEU A 494 3.58 35.27 10.05
CA LEU A 494 3.04 35.85 8.82
C LEU A 494 3.81 37.09 8.36
N SER A 495 4.28 37.92 9.30
CA SER A 495 5.10 39.10 8.99
C SER A 495 6.47 38.72 8.43
N PHE A 496 7.11 37.66 8.95
CA PHE A 496 8.46 37.27 8.54
C PHE A 496 8.48 36.23 7.41
N ALA A 497 7.36 35.59 7.09
CA ALA A 497 7.30 34.56 6.04
C ALA A 497 7.82 35.04 4.68
N PRO A 498 7.45 36.23 4.16
CA PRO A 498 7.95 36.70 2.87
C PRO A 498 9.47 36.96 2.87
N GLU A 499 10.02 37.38 4.02
CA GLU A 499 11.43 37.74 4.15
C GLU A 499 12.35 36.55 4.42
N VAL A 500 11.90 35.59 5.23
CA VAL A 500 12.75 34.49 5.73
C VAL A 500 12.37 33.15 5.14
N MET A 501 11.06 32.87 5.00
CA MET A 501 10.56 31.59 4.49
C MET A 501 10.32 31.61 2.97
N TYR A 502 10.20 32.81 2.39
CA TYR A 502 10.05 33.11 0.97
C TYR A 502 8.70 32.68 0.36
N PHE A 503 7.59 32.91 1.09
CA PHE A 503 6.21 32.76 0.59
C PHE A 503 5.20 33.67 1.31
#